data_AF-A0A6G0RXL9-F1
#
_entry.id   AF-A0A6G0RXL9-F1
#
_cell.length_a   1.000
_cell.length_b   1.000
_cell.length_c   1.000
_cell.angle_alpha   90.00
_cell.angle_beta   90.00
_cell.angle_gamma   90.00
#
_symmetry.space_group_name_H-M   'P 1'
#
loop_
_entity.id
_entity.type
_entity.pdbx_description
1 polymer ?
#
loop_
_entity_poly.entity_id
_entity_poly.type
_entity_poly.pdbx_seq_one_letter_code
_entity_poly.pdbx_strand_id
1 'polypeptide(L)'
;MQLIDKLSSQVETLSDRVASLEGPTTQTSPKDCPRPDDDVAPEVEHPRRAKPQRARAKSLSSVWYEWFCDMQNIKRQNRRRYHEAKVAVGFMKLSLPDGYDVSGTKAQVWQAGKDAEANILAFLREQNKKPKAYGTVVKTLKRMHTEGKLNDQILRHQALTTQGLAVDASHPRTVHVLLPQSVPTDPRSDNVGH
;
A
#
# COMPACT_ATOMS: atom_id res chain seq x y z
N MET A 1 -0.12 -15.56 -37.55
CA MET A 1 -0.02 -16.43 -36.36
C MET A 1 1.41 -16.39 -35.81
N GLN A 2 1.80 -15.37 -35.04
CA GLN A 2 3.17 -15.27 -34.47
C GLN A 2 3.19 -15.02 -32.95
N LEU A 3 2.03 -14.75 -32.35
CA LEU A 3 1.93 -14.42 -30.93
C LEU A 3 2.04 -15.68 -30.06
N ILE A 4 1.54 -16.81 -30.55
CA ILE A 4 1.54 -18.09 -29.84
C ILE A 4 2.98 -18.62 -29.74
N ASP A 5 3.74 -18.62 -30.84
CA ASP A 5 5.15 -19.04 -30.84
C ASP A 5 6.03 -18.16 -29.95
N LYS A 6 5.77 -16.83 -29.95
CA LYS A 6 6.47 -15.88 -29.06
C LYS A 6 6.20 -16.20 -27.58
N LEU A 7 4.96 -16.56 -27.25
CA LEU A 7 4.57 -16.91 -25.89
C LEU A 7 5.17 -18.25 -25.45
N SER A 8 5.14 -19.26 -26.33
CA SER A 8 5.74 -20.56 -26.07
C SER A 8 7.24 -20.44 -25.80
N SER A 9 7.96 -19.66 -26.62
CA SER A 9 9.39 -19.41 -26.43
C SER A 9 9.71 -18.69 -25.11
N GLN A 10 8.85 -17.75 -24.68
CA GLN A 10 9.02 -17.06 -23.40
C GLN A 10 8.77 -17.97 -22.21
N VAL A 11 7.78 -18.88 -22.29
CA VAL A 11 7.50 -19.85 -21.22
C VAL A 11 8.65 -20.84 -21.09
N GLU A 12 9.22 -21.30 -22.20
CA GLU A 12 10.36 -22.22 -22.19
C GLU A 12 11.62 -21.56 -21.60
N THR A 13 11.88 -20.30 -21.98
CA THR A 13 12.98 -19.50 -21.41
C THR A 13 12.82 -19.26 -19.91
N LEU A 14 11.59 -19.09 -19.42
CA LEU A 14 11.31 -18.96 -17.99
C LEU A 14 11.48 -20.28 -17.25
N SER A 15 11.07 -21.40 -17.85
CA SER A 15 11.21 -22.75 -17.28
C SER A 15 12.68 -23.14 -17.12
N ASP A 16 13.52 -22.87 -18.14
CA ASP A 16 14.96 -23.17 -18.09
C ASP A 16 15.67 -22.35 -17.01
N ARG A 17 15.29 -21.07 -16.85
CA ARG A 17 15.83 -20.21 -15.78
C ARG A 17 15.42 -20.66 -14.38
N VAL A 18 14.23 -21.25 -14.21
CA VAL A 18 13.79 -21.80 -12.92
C VAL A 18 14.55 -23.10 -12.63
N ALA A 19 14.69 -23.99 -13.63
CA ALA A 19 15.46 -25.22 -13.49
C ALA A 19 16.94 -24.97 -13.13
N SER A 20 17.56 -23.95 -13.74
CA SER A 20 18.93 -23.53 -13.39
C SER A 20 19.07 -22.94 -11.98
N LEU A 21 17.99 -22.44 -11.39
CA LEU A 21 17.98 -21.88 -10.03
C LEU A 21 17.69 -22.94 -8.95
N GLU A 22 17.18 -24.11 -9.33
CA GLU A 22 16.84 -25.22 -8.44
C GLU A 22 17.90 -26.34 -8.48
N GLY A 23 19.18 -25.96 -8.41
CA GLY A 23 20.27 -26.91 -8.16
C GLY A 23 20.20 -27.52 -6.75
N PRO A 24 20.70 -28.76 -6.55
CA PRO A 24 20.40 -29.59 -5.38
C PRO A 24 21.07 -29.09 -4.09
N THR A 25 20.27 -28.66 -3.11
CA THR A 25 20.70 -28.62 -1.69
C THR A 25 20.64 -30.04 -1.12
N THR A 26 21.79 -30.70 -1.08
CA THR A 26 22.03 -31.85 -0.21
C THR A 26 22.33 -31.37 1.21
N GLN A 27 21.50 -31.80 2.18
CA GLN A 27 21.87 -32.49 3.45
C GLN A 27 23.18 -32.03 4.15
N THR A 28 23.24 -31.67 5.45
CA THR A 28 22.96 -32.49 6.65
C THR A 28 23.14 -31.66 7.96
N SER A 29 22.27 -31.87 8.97
CA SER A 29 22.63 -31.82 10.41
C SER A 29 23.18 -33.21 10.82
N PRO A 30 24.00 -33.44 11.89
CA PRO A 30 23.79 -32.95 13.28
C PRO A 30 25.06 -32.72 14.18
N LYS A 31 24.82 -32.08 15.35
CA LYS A 31 25.48 -32.17 16.69
C LYS A 31 26.99 -32.48 16.80
N ASP A 32 27.74 -31.61 17.48
CA ASP A 32 28.54 -32.01 18.67
C ASP A 32 28.95 -30.81 19.56
N CYS A 33 29.00 -31.02 20.88
CA CYS A 33 29.53 -30.09 21.90
C CYS A 33 31.07 -30.23 22.00
N PRO A 34 31.79 -29.23 22.56
CA PRO A 34 32.21 -29.39 23.96
C PRO A 34 32.33 -28.09 24.79
N ARG A 35 32.18 -28.24 26.11
CA ARG A 35 32.54 -27.31 27.20
C ARG A 35 34.03 -27.51 27.57
N PRO A 36 34.68 -26.55 28.25
CA PRO A 36 35.00 -26.78 29.67
C PRO A 36 34.86 -25.54 30.60
N ASP A 37 34.67 -25.84 31.89
CA ASP A 37 34.70 -25.00 33.12
C ASP A 37 36.01 -24.16 33.27
N ASP A 38 36.15 -23.10 34.08
CA ASP A 38 35.77 -22.86 35.49
C ASP A 38 35.81 -21.36 35.88
N ASP A 39 35.07 -21.05 36.96
CA ASP A 39 35.28 -20.07 38.04
C ASP A 39 34.84 -18.56 38.02
N VAL A 40 34.29 -18.21 39.21
CA VAL A 40 33.97 -16.91 39.85
C VAL A 40 32.72 -16.09 39.43
N ALA A 41 31.74 -16.05 40.34
CA ALA A 41 30.71 -15.01 40.49
C ALA A 41 31.25 -13.90 41.45
N PRO A 42 30.76 -12.63 41.44
CA PRO A 42 29.38 -12.34 41.87
C PRO A 42 28.65 -11.14 41.20
N GLU A 43 27.32 -11.19 41.34
CA GLU A 43 26.34 -10.11 41.54
C GLU A 43 26.22 -8.81 40.70
N VAL A 44 25.06 -8.75 40.02
CA VAL A 44 24.10 -7.64 39.85
C VAL A 44 24.52 -6.34 39.13
N GLU A 45 24.16 -6.25 37.84
CA GLU A 45 23.10 -5.32 37.38
C GLU A 45 22.70 -5.68 35.93
N HIS A 46 21.56 -6.36 35.75
CA HIS A 46 20.99 -6.53 34.42
C HIS A 46 20.29 -5.22 34.04
N PRO A 47 20.74 -4.47 33.01
CA PRO A 47 19.91 -3.40 32.45
C PRO A 47 18.65 -4.08 31.91
N ARG A 48 17.50 -3.69 32.50
CA ARG A 48 16.17 -4.19 32.13
C ARG A 48 16.10 -4.30 30.62
N ARG A 49 15.90 -5.51 30.09
CA ARG A 49 15.60 -5.75 28.68
C ARG A 49 14.53 -4.75 28.27
N ALA A 50 14.92 -3.79 27.42
CA ALA A 50 13.99 -2.85 26.85
C ALA A 50 12.88 -3.68 26.20
N LYS A 51 11.64 -3.44 26.63
CA LYS A 51 10.45 -4.06 26.05
C LYS A 51 10.56 -3.87 24.53
N PRO A 52 10.31 -4.91 23.70
CA PRO A 52 10.41 -4.78 22.26
C PRO A 52 9.61 -3.55 21.83
N GLN A 53 10.34 -2.57 21.30
CA GLN A 53 9.82 -1.27 20.90
C GLN A 53 8.72 -1.58 19.88
N ARG A 54 7.45 -1.35 20.26
CA ARG A 54 6.30 -1.61 19.39
C ARG A 54 6.60 -0.95 18.06
N ALA A 55 6.72 -1.76 17.00
CA ALA A 55 7.05 -1.28 15.66
C ALA A 55 6.14 -0.08 15.35
N ARG A 56 6.75 1.09 15.10
CA ARG A 56 6.05 2.34 14.82
C ARG A 56 5.04 2.07 13.71
N ALA A 57 3.78 2.41 13.95
CA ALA A 57 2.75 2.26 12.93
C ALA A 57 3.17 3.03 11.66
N LYS A 58 3.20 2.36 10.51
CA LYS A 58 3.54 3.01 9.23
C LYS A 58 2.52 4.11 8.93
N SER A 59 3.00 5.28 8.51
CA SER A 59 2.15 6.41 8.08
C SER A 59 1.72 6.24 6.62
N LEU A 60 0.70 6.99 6.19
CA LEU A 60 0.25 6.95 4.79
C LEU A 60 1.34 7.48 3.83
N SER A 61 2.06 8.53 4.21
CA SER A 61 3.20 9.04 3.42
C SER A 61 4.27 7.98 3.19
N SER A 62 4.55 7.13 4.19
CA SER A 62 5.51 6.04 4.05
C SER A 62 5.03 4.99 3.04
N VAL A 63 3.73 4.68 3.05
CA VAL A 63 3.13 3.74 2.10
C VAL A 63 3.18 4.29 0.67
N TRP A 64 2.91 5.59 0.49
CA TRP A 64 3.03 6.27 -0.80
C TRP A 64 4.45 6.19 -1.36
N TYR A 65 5.45 6.55 -0.54
CA TYR A 65 6.85 6.51 -0.95
C TYR A 65 7.31 5.09 -1.28
N GLU A 66 7.03 4.10 -0.41
CA GLU A 66 7.38 2.70 -0.69
C GLU A 66 6.69 2.20 -1.97
N TRP A 67 5.46 2.66 -2.26
CA TRP A 67 4.74 2.28 -3.47
C TRP A 67 5.43 2.79 -4.74
N PHE A 68 5.90 4.03 -4.77
CA PHE A 68 6.52 4.61 -5.97
C PHE A 68 8.02 4.29 -6.09
N CYS A 69 8.73 4.16 -4.97
CA CYS A 69 10.17 3.91 -4.98
C CYS A 69 10.55 2.43 -4.84
N ASP A 70 9.76 1.61 -4.12
CA ASP A 70 10.13 0.25 -3.72
C ASP A 70 9.04 -0.81 -4.03
N MET A 71 8.19 -0.56 -5.03
CA MET A 71 7.01 -1.40 -5.37
C MET A 71 7.32 -2.90 -5.48
N GLN A 72 8.48 -3.25 -6.05
CA GLN A 72 8.89 -4.64 -6.25
C GLN A 72 9.14 -5.38 -4.93
N ASN A 73 9.59 -4.65 -3.90
CA ASN A 73 9.85 -5.22 -2.59
C ASN A 73 8.54 -5.55 -1.86
N ILE A 74 7.57 -4.61 -1.87
CA ILE A 74 6.23 -4.83 -1.27
C ILE A 74 5.56 -6.07 -1.87
N LYS A 75 5.60 -6.20 -3.20
CA LYS A 75 4.93 -7.30 -3.92
C LYS A 75 5.52 -8.67 -3.55
N ARG A 76 6.83 -8.76 -3.37
CA ARG A 76 7.54 -10.01 -3.04
C ARG A 76 7.31 -10.46 -1.60
N GLN A 77 7.29 -9.52 -0.65
CA GLN A 77 7.23 -9.87 0.76
C GLN A 77 5.84 -10.31 1.24
N ASN A 78 4.77 -9.63 0.79
CA ASN A 78 3.45 -9.91 1.34
C ASN A 78 2.30 -9.43 0.42
N ARG A 79 1.61 -10.40 -0.21
CA ARG A 79 0.47 -10.12 -1.10
C ARG A 79 -0.67 -9.35 -0.43
N ARG A 80 -0.98 -9.62 0.84
CA ARG A 80 -2.05 -8.91 1.55
C ARG A 80 -1.68 -7.44 1.77
N ARG A 81 -0.46 -7.17 2.23
CA ARG A 81 0.05 -5.80 2.40
C ARG A 81 0.13 -5.06 1.07
N TYR A 82 0.49 -5.75 -0.02
CA TYR A 82 0.48 -5.17 -1.36
C TYR A 82 -0.91 -4.66 -1.76
N HIS A 83 -1.96 -5.47 -1.58
CA HIS A 83 -3.31 -5.04 -1.91
C HIS A 83 -3.81 -3.91 -0.99
N GLU A 84 -3.46 -3.94 0.29
CA GLU A 84 -3.83 -2.86 1.22
C GLU A 84 -3.12 -1.55 0.86
N ALA A 85 -1.82 -1.60 0.54
CA ALA A 85 -1.04 -0.45 0.06
C ALA A 85 -1.61 0.09 -1.26
N LYS A 86 -1.94 -0.80 -2.21
CA LYS A 86 -2.58 -0.45 -3.49
C LYS A 86 -3.87 0.36 -3.27
N VAL A 87 -4.72 -0.09 -2.34
CA VAL A 87 -5.95 0.62 -1.99
C VAL A 87 -5.64 1.97 -1.33
N ALA A 88 -4.70 2.00 -0.39
CA ALA A 88 -4.32 3.23 0.31
C ALA A 88 -3.84 4.31 -0.67
N VAL A 89 -2.96 3.93 -1.61
CA VAL A 89 -2.44 4.84 -2.64
C VAL A 89 -3.55 5.34 -3.55
N GLY A 90 -4.53 4.50 -3.89
CA GLY A 90 -5.73 4.93 -4.63
C GLY A 90 -6.46 6.08 -3.94
N PHE A 91 -6.70 5.95 -2.62
CA PHE A 91 -7.33 7.04 -1.87
C PHE A 91 -6.44 8.27 -1.70
N MET A 92 -5.13 8.09 -1.56
CA MET A 92 -4.18 9.21 -1.48
C MET A 92 -4.18 10.03 -2.78
N LYS A 93 -4.26 9.39 -3.94
CA LYS A 93 -4.37 10.06 -5.24
C LYS A 93 -5.63 10.94 -5.33
N LEU A 94 -6.76 10.44 -4.84
CA LEU A 94 -8.01 11.22 -4.80
C LEU A 94 -7.93 12.46 -3.90
N SER A 95 -7.04 12.43 -2.92
CA SER A 95 -6.92 13.48 -1.91
C SER A 95 -5.96 14.59 -2.32
N LEU A 96 -5.47 14.59 -3.57
CA LEU A 96 -4.61 15.62 -4.14
C LEU A 96 -5.44 16.47 -5.11
N PRO A 97 -5.95 17.64 -4.67
CA PRO A 97 -6.92 18.42 -5.43
C PRO A 97 -6.32 19.10 -6.67
N ASP A 98 -5.02 19.37 -6.66
CA ASP A 98 -4.29 20.05 -7.74
C ASP A 98 -3.59 19.06 -8.70
N GLY A 99 -3.84 17.76 -8.52
CA GLY A 99 -3.12 16.71 -9.22
C GLY A 99 -1.81 16.33 -8.54
N TYR A 100 -0.99 15.55 -9.24
CA TYR A 100 0.28 15.06 -8.73
C TYR A 100 1.19 14.62 -9.86
N ASP A 101 2.50 14.73 -9.62
CA ASP A 101 3.53 14.20 -10.48
C ASP A 101 4.47 13.30 -9.67
N VAL A 102 4.42 12.00 -9.96
CA VAL A 102 5.31 10.99 -9.36
C VAL A 102 6.46 10.59 -10.28
N SER A 103 6.59 11.21 -11.45
CA SER A 103 7.73 11.05 -12.35
C SER A 103 8.94 11.91 -11.95
N GLY A 104 8.71 12.86 -11.03
CA GLY A 104 9.74 13.73 -10.48
C GLY A 104 10.71 13.05 -9.49
N THR A 105 11.40 13.88 -8.72
CA THR A 105 12.39 13.45 -7.72
C THR A 105 11.75 12.71 -6.55
N LYS A 106 12.54 11.88 -5.86
CA LYS A 106 12.12 11.20 -4.61
C LYS A 106 11.56 12.17 -3.56
N ALA A 107 12.10 13.39 -3.50
CA ALA A 107 11.63 14.43 -2.59
C ALA A 107 10.22 14.92 -2.97
N GLN A 108 9.93 15.12 -4.26
CA GLN A 108 8.60 15.48 -4.74
C GLN A 108 7.58 14.37 -4.48
N VAL A 109 7.96 13.10 -4.74
CA VAL A 109 7.11 11.94 -4.42
C VAL A 109 6.81 11.88 -2.93
N TRP A 110 7.80 12.13 -2.07
CA TRP A 110 7.60 12.17 -0.61
C TRP A 110 6.67 13.32 -0.19
N GLN A 111 6.86 14.52 -0.74
CA GLN A 111 6.04 15.68 -0.42
C GLN A 111 4.58 15.47 -0.85
N ALA A 112 4.33 14.98 -2.06
CA ALA A 112 2.98 14.63 -2.51
C ALA A 112 2.31 13.60 -1.58
N GLY A 113 3.08 12.63 -1.07
CA GLY A 113 2.59 11.68 -0.07
C GLY A 113 2.18 12.35 1.25
N LYS A 114 2.94 13.37 1.69
CA LYS A 114 2.65 14.16 2.90
C LYS A 114 1.42 15.02 2.74
N ASP A 115 1.27 15.66 1.58
CA ASP A 115 0.13 16.50 1.26
C ASP A 115 -1.15 15.66 1.18
N ALA A 116 -1.07 14.49 0.51
CA ALA A 116 -2.18 13.54 0.46
C ALA A 116 -2.58 13.04 1.85
N GLU A 117 -1.62 12.70 2.72
CA GLU A 117 -1.89 12.29 4.10
C GLU A 117 -2.56 13.41 4.90
N ALA A 118 -2.06 14.64 4.77
CA ALA A 118 -2.64 15.81 5.44
C ALA A 118 -4.09 16.06 5.00
N ASN A 119 -4.37 15.97 3.70
CA ASN A 119 -5.70 16.15 3.13
C ASN A 119 -6.67 15.07 3.58
N ILE A 120 -6.25 13.80 3.60
CA ILE A 120 -7.05 12.68 4.15
C ILE A 120 -7.39 12.94 5.63
N LEU A 121 -6.40 13.33 6.43
CA LEU A 121 -6.61 13.58 7.86
C LEU A 121 -7.46 14.83 8.12
N ALA A 122 -7.38 15.85 7.27
CA ALA A 122 -8.27 17.01 7.32
C ALA A 122 -9.72 16.60 7.02
N PHE A 123 -9.95 15.91 5.91
CA PHE A 123 -11.26 15.39 5.52
C PHE A 123 -11.88 14.48 6.59
N LEU A 124 -11.09 13.61 7.22
CA LEU A 124 -11.59 12.76 8.30
C LEU A 124 -11.95 13.54 9.57
N ARG A 125 -11.21 14.61 9.88
CA ARG A 125 -11.51 15.49 11.02
C ARG A 125 -12.83 16.23 10.81
N GLU A 126 -13.11 16.72 9.61
CA GLU A 126 -14.40 17.33 9.25
C GLU A 126 -15.57 16.36 9.47
N GLN A 127 -15.32 15.06 9.25
CA GLN A 127 -16.29 13.99 9.47
C GLN A 127 -16.33 13.48 10.92
N ASN A 128 -15.71 14.21 11.86
CA ASN A 128 -15.56 13.85 13.28
C ASN A 128 -14.87 12.50 13.53
N LYS A 129 -13.95 12.07 12.64
CA LYS A 129 -13.18 10.82 12.76
C LYS A 129 -11.70 11.14 12.98
N LYS A 130 -11.06 10.43 13.92
CA LYS A 130 -9.63 10.61 14.26
C LYS A 130 -8.85 9.28 14.26
N PRO A 131 -8.81 8.53 13.15
CA PRO A 131 -8.03 7.31 13.06
C PRO A 131 -6.53 7.60 13.16
N LYS A 132 -5.80 6.78 13.93
CA LYS A 132 -4.36 6.96 14.20
C LYS A 132 -3.45 6.02 13.40
N ALA A 133 -3.97 4.86 12.97
CA ALA A 133 -3.20 3.84 12.26
C ALA A 133 -3.65 3.76 10.80
N TYR A 134 -2.71 3.55 9.87
CA TYR A 134 -3.00 3.55 8.43
C TYR A 134 -4.11 2.56 8.05
N GLY A 135 -4.10 1.33 8.59
CA GLY A 135 -5.12 0.34 8.29
C GLY A 135 -6.52 0.77 8.74
N THR A 136 -6.62 1.50 9.86
CA THR A 136 -7.88 2.10 10.33
C THR A 136 -8.34 3.25 9.45
N VAL A 137 -7.41 4.05 8.93
CA VAL A 137 -7.69 5.09 7.94
C VAL A 137 -8.27 4.45 6.67
N VAL A 138 -7.58 3.46 6.09
CA VAL A 138 -8.03 2.74 4.89
C VAL A 138 -9.41 2.10 5.11
N LYS A 139 -9.63 1.45 6.26
CA LYS A 139 -10.95 0.88 6.59
C LYS A 139 -12.05 1.95 6.63
N THR A 140 -11.74 3.12 7.18
CA THR A 140 -12.69 4.25 7.24
C THR A 140 -13.00 4.79 5.85
N LEU A 141 -11.97 4.98 5.01
CA LEU A 141 -12.11 5.46 3.64
C LEU A 141 -12.89 4.47 2.77
N LYS A 142 -12.66 3.17 2.91
CA LYS A 142 -13.47 2.13 2.25
C LYS A 142 -14.96 2.24 2.57
N ARG A 143 -15.30 2.44 3.85
CA ARG A 143 -16.70 2.62 4.27
C ARG A 143 -17.29 3.91 3.70
N MET A 144 -16.53 5.01 3.71
CA MET A 144 -16.98 6.28 3.14
C MET A 144 -17.16 6.20 1.62
N HIS A 145 -16.31 5.43 0.93
CA HIS A 145 -16.47 5.12 -0.48
C HIS A 145 -17.80 4.42 -0.72
N THR A 146 -18.12 3.35 0.01
CA THR A 146 -19.41 2.63 -0.11
C THR A 146 -20.62 3.50 0.23
N GLU A 147 -20.46 4.51 1.10
CA GLU A 147 -21.50 5.50 1.42
C GLU A 147 -21.63 6.61 0.36
N GLY A 148 -20.80 6.62 -0.70
CA GLY A 148 -20.80 7.64 -1.75
C GLY A 148 -20.16 8.98 -1.33
N LYS A 149 -19.63 9.10 -0.11
CA LYS A 149 -19.06 10.36 0.43
C LYS A 149 -17.75 10.79 -0.24
N LEU A 150 -17.17 9.94 -1.08
CA LEU A 150 -15.95 10.24 -1.84
C LEU A 150 -16.25 10.51 -3.33
N ASN A 151 -17.52 10.54 -3.74
CA ASN A 151 -17.89 10.69 -5.15
C ASN A 151 -17.35 11.97 -5.78
N ASP A 152 -17.45 13.10 -5.09
CA ASP A 152 -16.93 14.38 -5.60
C ASP A 152 -15.41 14.36 -5.79
N GLN A 153 -14.68 13.73 -4.86
CA GLN A 153 -13.23 13.54 -4.98
C GLN A 153 -12.88 12.62 -6.14
N ILE A 154 -13.68 11.56 -6.37
CA ILE A 154 -13.50 10.65 -7.50
C ILE A 154 -13.71 11.36 -8.83
N LEU A 155 -14.81 12.12 -8.96
CA LEU A 155 -15.12 12.88 -10.18
C LEU A 155 -14.04 13.94 -10.46
N ARG A 156 -13.60 14.66 -9.43
CA ARG A 156 -12.50 15.63 -9.55
C ARG A 156 -11.21 14.96 -10.02
N HIS A 157 -10.83 13.83 -9.43
CA HIS A 157 -9.65 13.09 -9.85
C HIS A 157 -9.74 12.59 -11.30
N GLN A 158 -10.91 12.12 -11.73
CA GLN A 158 -11.13 11.73 -13.13
C GLN A 158 -10.95 12.91 -14.10
N ALA A 159 -11.44 14.10 -13.73
CA ALA A 159 -11.21 15.31 -14.50
C ALA A 159 -9.72 15.68 -14.59
N LEU A 160 -8.99 15.64 -13.46
CA LEU A 160 -7.54 15.89 -13.42
C LEU A 160 -6.75 14.90 -14.26
N THR A 161 -7.15 13.62 -14.25
CA THR A 161 -6.53 12.57 -15.06
C THR A 161 -6.76 12.85 -16.56
N THR A 162 -7.96 13.27 -16.94
CA THR A 162 -8.30 13.62 -18.33
C THR A 162 -7.53 14.86 -18.81
N GLN A 163 -7.28 15.81 -17.91
CA GLN A 163 -6.50 17.02 -18.19
C GLN A 163 -4.98 16.79 -18.20
N GLY A 164 -4.50 15.58 -17.84
CA GLY A 164 -3.07 15.28 -17.77
C GLY A 164 -2.36 15.86 -16.54
N LEU A 165 -3.10 16.37 -15.55
CA LEU A 165 -2.55 16.93 -14.29
C LEU A 165 -2.27 15.86 -13.24
N ALA A 166 -2.78 14.64 -13.43
CA ALA A 166 -2.44 13.48 -12.62
C ALA A 166 -1.51 12.55 -13.41
N VAL A 167 -0.21 12.79 -13.33
CA VAL A 167 0.79 11.97 -14.01
C VAL A 167 1.12 10.78 -13.12
N ASP A 168 0.57 9.61 -13.47
CA ASP A 168 0.86 8.35 -12.80
C ASP A 168 1.75 7.47 -13.69
N ALA A 169 3.02 7.34 -13.33
CA ALA A 169 3.93 6.40 -13.99
C ALA A 169 3.62 4.92 -13.64
N SER A 170 2.64 4.66 -12.76
CA SER A 170 2.26 3.29 -12.40
C SER A 170 1.59 2.56 -13.55
N HIS A 171 1.93 1.28 -13.73
CA HIS A 171 1.23 0.43 -14.69
C HIS A 171 -0.28 0.38 -14.40
N PRO A 172 -1.16 0.37 -15.41
CA PRO A 172 -2.62 0.38 -15.21
C PRO A 172 -3.13 -0.81 -14.39
N ARG A 173 -2.43 -1.95 -14.39
CA ARG A 173 -2.75 -3.12 -13.55
C ARG A 173 -2.42 -2.91 -12.06
N THR A 174 -1.52 -2.01 -11.73
CA THR A 174 -1.16 -1.69 -10.34
C THR A 174 -2.00 -0.56 -9.76
N VAL A 175 -2.70 0.22 -10.59
CA VAL A 175 -3.63 1.26 -10.14
C VAL A 175 -4.90 0.65 -9.54
N HIS A 176 -5.35 1.20 -8.40
CA HIS A 176 -6.67 0.91 -7.86
C HIS A 176 -7.65 1.90 -8.46
N VAL A 177 -8.54 1.41 -9.32
CA VAL A 177 -9.61 2.24 -9.88
C VAL A 177 -10.72 2.36 -8.84
N LEU A 178 -11.08 3.59 -8.49
CA LEU A 178 -12.24 3.90 -7.64
C LEU A 178 -13.31 4.52 -8.52
N LEU A 179 -14.51 3.98 -8.47
CA LEU A 179 -15.67 4.46 -9.23
C LEU A 179 -16.66 5.15 -8.29
N PRO A 180 -17.37 6.19 -8.74
CA PRO A 180 -18.45 6.79 -7.96
C PRO A 180 -19.46 5.72 -7.57
N GLN A 181 -19.94 5.75 -6.33
CA GLN A 181 -21.01 4.87 -5.89
C GLN A 181 -22.36 5.55 -6.16
N SER A 182 -23.33 4.81 -6.69
CA SER A 182 -24.71 5.26 -6.77
C SER A 182 -25.22 5.51 -5.36
N VAL A 183 -25.42 6.77 -5.00
CA VAL A 183 -26.06 7.12 -3.73
C VAL A 183 -27.50 6.61 -3.82
N PRO A 184 -27.96 5.72 -2.91
CA PRO A 184 -29.34 5.28 -2.91
C PRO A 184 -30.23 6.52 -2.76
N THR A 185 -30.90 6.92 -3.84
CA THR A 185 -31.95 7.91 -3.79
C THR A 185 -33.10 7.25 -3.06
N ASP A 186 -33.31 7.62 -1.80
CA ASP A 186 -34.42 7.09 -1.01
C ASP A 186 -35.74 7.45 -1.72
N PRO A 187 -36.53 6.47 -2.21
CA PRO A 187 -37.73 6.75 -2.99
C PRO A 187 -38.92 7.19 -2.10
N ARG A 188 -38.71 7.63 -0.86
CA ARG A 188 -39.80 7.93 0.09
C ARG A 188 -40.20 9.40 0.19
N SER A 189 -39.70 10.28 -0.69
CA SER A 189 -40.06 11.72 -0.64
C SER A 189 -41.14 12.17 -1.64
N ASP A 190 -41.65 11.32 -2.53
CA ASP A 190 -42.75 11.67 -3.46
C ASP A 190 -44.09 11.05 -3.06
N ASN A 191 -44.49 11.23 -1.80
CA ASN A 191 -45.90 11.08 -1.43
C ASN A 191 -46.29 12.12 -0.37
N VAL A 192 -46.25 13.39 -0.77
CA VAL A 192 -47.09 14.43 -0.16
C VAL A 192 -48.12 14.78 -1.21
N GLY A 193 -49.34 14.34 -0.95
CA GLY A 193 -50.45 14.40 -1.88
C GLY A 193 -50.88 15.81 -2.26
N HIS A 194 -51.57 15.87 -3.39
CA HIS A 194 -52.76 16.68 -3.58
C HIS A 194 -53.66 16.02 -4.63
#